data_AF-A0A6I5HJT3-F1
#
_entry.id   AF-A0A6I5HJT3-F1
#
_cell.length_a   1.000
_cell.length_b   1.000
_cell.length_c   1.000
_cell.angle_alpha   90.00
_cell.angle_beta   90.00
_cell.angle_gamma   90.00
#
_symmetry.space_group_name_H-M   'P 1'
#
loop_
_entity.id
_entity.type
_entity.pdbx_description
1 polymer ?
#
loop_
_entity_poly.entity_id
_entity_poly.type
_entity_poly.pdbx_seq_one_letter_code
_entity_poly.pdbx_strand_id
1 'polypeptide(L)'
;MSVPGTGPVRGGTGPAHGTGDLTGRVPVAVPAGAGRAVRPLQHTGPVSGRLDLVVMGDGYTAAEQDEFAADAEEKLDAIFGVEPYRSYRGLFNIWLVNAVSRESGVSGDPAADVVKDTALGSAFYCEGLERLLCVDTGAVTRYAALAPAADIVFVVAHSAKYGGAGYSTPDLPPGSPFHGVATMSSGNERSYLIGAHELGHSIGRLADEYQYPGYGPYPGPEEPAAANLTLHRDPAEAKWHRWAGVQDPTGSVVGTYEGGGYYETGIHRPTETSLMRSLESTEFNVVGREAMIAGFYADADALTSAVPTGRPVRADRPIRVRLAPLGGLADLRLTWSVDGRQVPWAAGVRTTTPRALGVRGHGHRITATVTDGTTALRDPALRARTTDALTWTVR
;
A
#
# COMPACT_ATOMS: atom_id res chain seq x y z
N MET A 1 8.24 6.63 -42.90
CA MET A 1 6.86 6.77 -43.40
C MET A 1 5.96 6.94 -42.19
N SER A 2 5.28 8.07 -42.13
CA SER A 2 4.47 8.51 -40.99
C SER A 2 3.19 7.69 -40.85
N VAL A 3 2.80 7.36 -39.62
CA VAL A 3 1.45 6.90 -39.27
C VAL A 3 0.91 7.87 -38.22
N PRO A 4 -0.33 8.37 -38.37
CA PRO A 4 -0.81 9.55 -37.66
C PRO A 4 -1.30 9.24 -36.25
N GLY A 5 -1.11 10.21 -35.34
CA GLY A 5 -1.56 10.16 -33.96
C GLY A 5 -3.08 10.17 -33.83
N THR A 6 -3.59 9.29 -32.97
CA THR A 6 -4.94 9.34 -32.42
C THR A 6 -4.92 10.21 -31.16
N GLY A 7 -5.75 11.25 -31.16
CA GLY A 7 -5.87 12.23 -30.06
C GLY A 7 -6.49 11.66 -28.77
N PRO A 8 -6.56 12.49 -27.71
CA PRO A 8 -6.74 12.02 -26.34
C PRO A 8 -8.18 11.61 -26.04
N VAL A 9 -8.30 10.55 -25.24
CA VAL A 9 -9.55 10.10 -24.62
C VAL A 9 -9.92 11.11 -23.53
N ARG A 10 -11.17 11.58 -23.57
CA ARG A 10 -11.75 12.55 -22.63
C ARG A 10 -11.84 11.95 -21.22
N GLY A 11 -11.15 12.57 -20.26
CA GLY A 11 -11.40 12.38 -18.84
C GLY A 11 -12.79 12.88 -18.45
N GLY A 12 -13.64 11.98 -17.96
CA GLY A 12 -14.99 12.28 -17.50
C GLY A 12 -14.97 12.85 -16.09
N THR A 13 -15.61 13.99 -15.92
CA THR A 13 -15.95 14.61 -14.64
C THR A 13 -17.09 13.85 -13.95
N GLY A 14 -17.01 13.68 -12.63
CA GLY A 14 -18.06 13.08 -11.80
C GLY A 14 -18.15 13.73 -10.42
N PRO A 15 -19.36 14.05 -9.89
CA PRO A 15 -19.57 15.00 -8.81
C PRO A 15 -19.46 14.41 -7.39
N ALA A 16 -19.32 15.32 -6.42
CA ALA A 16 -19.35 15.07 -4.98
C ALA A 16 -20.66 14.43 -4.48
N HIS A 17 -20.57 13.48 -3.54
CA HIS A 17 -21.33 13.45 -2.28
C HIS A 17 -21.11 12.16 -1.47
N GLY A 18 -21.09 12.32 -0.14
CA GLY A 18 -21.76 11.38 0.79
C GLY A 18 -20.84 10.49 1.64
N THR A 19 -20.56 10.92 2.86
CA THR A 19 -19.99 10.08 3.93
C THR A 19 -20.98 8.99 4.34
N GLY A 20 -20.65 7.73 4.04
CA GLY A 20 -21.37 6.54 4.51
C GLY A 20 -20.40 5.58 5.19
N ASP A 21 -20.60 5.38 6.49
CA ASP A 21 -19.93 4.42 7.37
C ASP A 21 -20.20 2.98 6.89
N LEU A 22 -19.14 2.23 6.56
CA LEU A 22 -19.21 0.82 6.14
C LEU A 22 -18.28 -0.04 7.00
N THR A 23 -18.62 -0.16 8.28
CA THR A 23 -18.02 -1.13 9.20
C THR A 23 -18.77 -2.47 9.12
N GLY A 24 -18.35 -3.36 8.23
CA GLY A 24 -18.92 -4.71 8.17
C GLY A 24 -18.23 -5.66 7.20
N ARG A 25 -17.07 -6.22 7.59
CA ARG A 25 -16.40 -7.33 6.87
C ARG A 25 -17.14 -8.64 7.16
N VAL A 26 -17.65 -9.34 6.12
CA VAL A 26 -18.28 -10.67 6.22
C VAL A 26 -17.31 -11.74 5.70
N PRO A 27 -17.05 -12.84 6.43
CA PRO A 27 -16.19 -13.92 5.94
C PRO A 27 -16.93 -14.81 4.94
N VAL A 28 -16.27 -15.17 3.82
CA VAL A 28 -16.77 -16.13 2.82
C VAL A 28 -15.98 -17.45 2.92
N ALA A 29 -16.66 -18.59 2.76
CA ALA A 29 -16.09 -19.93 2.92
C ALA A 29 -15.43 -20.46 1.62
N VAL A 30 -14.32 -21.19 1.78
CA VAL A 30 -13.45 -21.73 0.70
C VAL A 30 -13.83 -23.17 0.32
N PRO A 31 -13.92 -23.55 -0.97
CA PRO A 31 -14.14 -24.93 -1.41
C PRO A 31 -12.85 -25.76 -1.42
N ALA A 32 -12.97 -27.07 -1.18
CA ALA A 32 -11.85 -27.99 -0.97
C ALA A 32 -11.36 -28.68 -2.26
N GLY A 33 -10.04 -28.69 -2.50
CA GLY A 33 -9.41 -29.56 -3.50
C GLY A 33 -8.24 -28.96 -4.30
N ALA A 34 -7.18 -28.52 -3.63
CA ALA A 34 -5.82 -28.33 -4.18
C ALA A 34 -4.90 -28.14 -2.96
N GLY A 35 -3.60 -28.48 -3.05
CA GLY A 35 -2.62 -28.11 -2.02
C GLY A 35 -2.84 -26.65 -1.63
N ARG A 36 -2.92 -26.37 -0.31
CA ARG A 36 -3.47 -25.13 0.30
C ARG A 36 -3.44 -23.95 -0.67
N ALA A 37 -4.60 -23.65 -1.28
CA ALA A 37 -4.76 -22.58 -2.27
C ALA A 37 -4.28 -21.21 -1.74
N VAL A 38 -4.13 -21.08 -0.42
CA VAL A 38 -3.55 -19.94 0.26
C VAL A 38 -2.51 -20.38 1.30
N ARG A 39 -1.33 -19.73 1.31
CA ARG A 39 -0.30 -19.88 2.34
C ARG A 39 0.14 -18.51 2.89
N PRO A 40 0.31 -18.34 4.23
CA PRO A 40 0.95 -17.14 4.75
C PRO A 40 2.44 -17.13 4.41
N LEU A 41 2.92 -16.05 3.81
CA LEU A 41 4.35 -15.74 3.76
C LEU A 41 4.78 -14.97 5.01
N GLN A 42 3.91 -14.07 5.49
CA GLN A 42 4.14 -13.28 6.70
C GLN A 42 2.82 -13.07 7.45
N HIS A 43 2.82 -13.23 8.77
CA HIS A 43 1.65 -12.95 9.62
C HIS A 43 2.11 -12.24 10.90
N THR A 44 1.90 -10.92 10.96
CA THR A 44 2.42 -10.04 12.03
C THR A 44 1.36 -9.61 13.04
N GLY A 45 0.09 -9.90 12.75
CA GLY A 45 -1.05 -9.55 13.58
C GLY A 45 -2.38 -10.02 12.96
N PRO A 46 -3.50 -9.85 13.68
CA PRO A 46 -4.82 -10.21 13.15
C PRO A 46 -5.14 -9.39 11.88
N VAL A 47 -5.87 -10.00 10.95
CA VAL A 47 -6.38 -9.39 9.68
C VAL A 47 -7.28 -8.16 9.87
N SER A 48 -7.62 -7.83 11.12
CA SER A 48 -8.39 -6.63 11.46
C SER A 48 -7.51 -5.44 11.84
N GLY A 49 -6.19 -5.63 11.93
CA GLY A 49 -5.26 -4.59 12.37
C GLY A 49 -3.93 -4.65 11.63
N ARG A 50 -3.92 -5.22 10.42
CA ARG A 50 -2.76 -5.30 9.53
C ARG A 50 -3.25 -5.06 8.11
N LEU A 51 -2.40 -4.48 7.30
CA LEU A 51 -2.60 -4.42 5.86
C LEU A 51 -2.37 -5.83 5.32
N ASP A 52 -3.43 -6.47 4.84
CA ASP A 52 -3.41 -7.79 4.25
C ASP A 52 -3.08 -7.69 2.74
N LEU A 53 -1.80 -7.91 2.41
CA LEU A 53 -1.31 -7.97 1.04
C LEU A 53 -1.51 -9.39 0.49
N VAL A 54 -2.42 -9.53 -0.48
CA VAL A 54 -2.60 -10.79 -1.20
C VAL A 54 -1.68 -10.81 -2.41
N VAL A 55 -0.85 -11.82 -2.53
CA VAL A 55 0.10 -11.99 -3.61
C VAL A 55 -0.28 -13.23 -4.41
N MET A 56 -0.41 -13.11 -5.72
CA MET A 56 -0.82 -14.21 -6.59
C MET A 56 0.01 -14.25 -7.86
N GLY A 57 0.32 -15.46 -8.33
CA GLY A 57 1.06 -15.67 -9.57
C GLY A 57 0.10 -15.74 -10.76
N ASP A 58 0.50 -15.20 -11.91
CA ASP A 58 -0.16 -15.50 -13.17
C ASP A 58 0.85 -15.99 -14.20
N GLY A 59 0.41 -16.92 -15.04
CA GLY A 59 1.28 -17.62 -16.00
C GLY A 59 2.16 -18.71 -15.37
N TYR A 60 1.86 -19.13 -14.14
CA TYR A 60 2.45 -20.30 -13.50
C TYR A 60 1.46 -21.46 -13.54
N THR A 61 1.86 -22.56 -14.17
CA THR A 61 1.08 -23.78 -14.20
C THR A 61 1.05 -24.49 -12.84
N ALA A 62 0.30 -25.58 -12.74
CA ALA A 62 0.23 -26.39 -11.52
C ALA A 62 1.60 -26.92 -11.07
N ALA A 63 2.53 -27.14 -12.01
CA ALA A 63 3.87 -27.63 -11.74
C ALA A 63 4.85 -26.51 -11.32
N GLU A 64 4.49 -25.25 -11.56
CA GLU A 64 5.36 -24.07 -11.34
C GLU A 64 4.89 -23.26 -10.10
N GLN A 65 3.98 -23.78 -9.27
CA GLN A 65 3.50 -23.05 -8.09
C GLN A 65 4.59 -22.86 -7.02
N ASP A 66 5.55 -23.78 -6.93
CA ASP A 66 6.72 -23.63 -6.06
C ASP A 66 7.70 -22.57 -6.60
N GLU A 67 7.74 -22.38 -7.93
CA GLU A 67 8.52 -21.33 -8.58
C GLU A 67 7.89 -19.95 -8.36
N PHE A 68 6.57 -19.80 -8.58
CA PHE A 68 5.83 -18.59 -8.18
C PHE A 68 6.11 -18.21 -6.74
N ALA A 69 6.03 -19.21 -5.86
CA ALA A 69 6.27 -19.05 -4.44
C ALA A 69 7.65 -18.46 -4.13
N ALA A 70 8.69 -18.93 -4.81
CA ALA A 70 10.06 -18.46 -4.67
C ALA A 70 10.25 -17.06 -5.28
N ASP A 71 9.73 -16.84 -6.49
CA ASP A 71 9.79 -15.56 -7.19
C ASP A 71 9.10 -14.44 -6.37
N ALA A 72 7.92 -14.73 -5.83
CA ALA A 72 7.19 -13.79 -4.99
C ALA A 72 7.99 -13.44 -3.71
N GLU A 73 8.57 -14.43 -3.05
CA GLU A 73 9.36 -14.22 -1.83
C GLU A 73 10.62 -13.39 -2.12
N GLU A 74 11.38 -13.73 -3.17
CA GLU A 74 12.56 -12.98 -3.59
C GLU A 74 12.23 -11.51 -3.90
N LYS A 75 11.20 -11.27 -4.74
CA LYS A 75 10.86 -9.90 -5.15
C LYS A 75 10.26 -9.09 -4.02
N LEU A 76 9.45 -9.70 -3.15
CA LEU A 76 8.94 -9.01 -1.97
C LEU A 76 10.07 -8.65 -1.01
N ASP A 77 11.05 -9.53 -0.79
CA ASP A 77 12.19 -9.18 0.05
C ASP A 77 12.99 -8.00 -0.52
N ALA A 78 13.15 -7.92 -1.84
CA ALA A 78 13.77 -6.76 -2.50
C ALA A 78 12.91 -5.49 -2.38
N ILE A 79 11.58 -5.57 -2.58
CA ILE A 79 10.64 -4.45 -2.39
C ILE A 79 10.68 -3.93 -0.95
N PHE A 80 10.63 -4.85 0.03
CA PHE A 80 10.76 -4.53 1.45
C PHE A 80 12.19 -4.13 1.85
N GLY A 81 13.14 -4.06 0.90
CA GLY A 81 14.41 -3.38 1.06
C GLY A 81 14.33 -1.86 0.83
N VAL A 82 13.29 -1.37 0.15
CA VAL A 82 13.06 0.04 -0.21
C VAL A 82 12.30 0.76 0.91
N GLU A 83 12.64 2.01 1.22
CA GLU A 83 11.88 2.81 2.17
C GLU A 83 10.63 3.44 1.53
N PRO A 84 9.47 3.48 2.22
CA PRO A 84 9.24 3.15 3.62
C PRO A 84 8.80 1.69 3.87
N TYR A 85 8.67 0.85 2.83
CA TYR A 85 8.29 -0.56 2.99
C TYR A 85 9.16 -1.27 4.03
N ARG A 86 10.48 -1.06 3.97
CA ARG A 86 11.45 -1.63 4.92
C ARG A 86 11.12 -1.33 6.37
N SER A 87 10.95 -0.05 6.71
CA SER A 87 10.68 0.39 8.08
C SER A 87 9.33 -0.10 8.61
N TYR A 88 8.36 -0.25 7.71
CA TYR A 88 6.97 -0.55 8.05
C TYR A 88 6.51 -1.97 7.69
N ARG A 89 7.41 -2.87 7.28
CA ARG A 89 7.09 -4.28 6.94
C ARG A 89 6.27 -4.99 8.02
N GLY A 90 6.47 -4.62 9.29
CA GLY A 90 5.70 -5.15 10.43
C GLY A 90 4.21 -4.81 10.47
N LEU A 91 3.73 -3.89 9.63
CA LEU A 91 2.30 -3.59 9.45
C LEU A 91 1.60 -4.52 8.46
N PHE A 92 2.35 -5.37 7.76
CA PHE A 92 1.80 -6.23 6.72
C PHE A 92 1.55 -7.65 7.22
N ASN A 93 0.43 -8.22 6.80
CA ASN A 93 0.30 -9.65 6.57
C ASN A 93 0.45 -9.90 5.07
N ILE A 94 1.06 -11.03 4.70
CA ILE A 94 1.29 -11.39 3.30
C ILE A 94 0.74 -12.80 3.07
N TRP A 95 -0.22 -12.89 2.16
CA TRP A 95 -0.91 -14.13 1.80
C TRP A 95 -0.59 -14.49 0.36
N LEU A 96 0.07 -15.62 0.15
CA LEU A 96 0.29 -16.14 -1.20
C LEU A 96 -0.91 -16.99 -1.61
N VAL A 97 -1.47 -16.69 -2.78
CA VAL A 97 -2.63 -17.37 -3.36
C VAL A 97 -2.22 -18.00 -4.68
N ASN A 98 -2.47 -19.30 -4.81
CA ASN A 98 -2.17 -20.06 -6.02
C ASN A 98 -3.28 -19.86 -7.05
N ALA A 99 -3.04 -18.99 -8.04
CA ALA A 99 -3.85 -18.89 -9.24
C ALA A 99 -3.20 -19.73 -10.36
N VAL A 100 -3.74 -20.93 -10.55
CA VAL A 100 -3.12 -21.94 -11.44
C VAL A 100 -3.48 -21.64 -12.90
N SER A 101 -2.48 -21.24 -13.69
CA SER A 101 -2.63 -21.03 -15.13
C SER A 101 -2.62 -22.35 -15.91
N ARG A 102 -3.24 -22.33 -17.09
CA ARG A 102 -3.25 -23.48 -18.03
C ARG A 102 -1.99 -23.50 -18.88
N GLU A 103 -1.43 -22.33 -19.15
CA GLU A 103 -0.16 -22.17 -19.85
C GLU A 103 0.88 -21.45 -18.99
N SER A 104 2.15 -21.77 -19.23
CA SER A 104 3.31 -21.06 -18.70
C SER A 104 3.59 -19.81 -19.54
N GLY A 105 3.96 -18.72 -18.87
CA GLY A 105 4.15 -17.39 -19.47
C GLY A 105 2.88 -16.53 -19.47
N VAL A 106 2.98 -15.31 -20.00
CA VAL A 106 1.86 -14.35 -20.11
C VAL A 106 1.68 -13.85 -21.55
N SER A 107 0.52 -13.26 -21.84
CA SER A 107 0.25 -12.72 -23.18
C SER A 107 1.16 -11.52 -23.49
N GLY A 108 1.55 -11.35 -24.75
CA GLY A 108 2.44 -10.27 -25.18
C GLY A 108 3.94 -10.50 -24.91
N ASP A 109 4.34 -11.73 -24.58
CA ASP A 109 5.74 -12.15 -24.40
C ASP A 109 5.94 -13.56 -25.02
N PRO A 110 6.94 -13.80 -25.90
CA PRO A 110 7.99 -12.89 -26.37
C PRO A 110 7.58 -11.84 -27.41
N ALA A 111 6.40 -11.94 -28.01
CA ALA A 111 5.93 -11.00 -29.03
C ALA A 111 4.51 -10.51 -28.73
N ALA A 112 4.17 -9.31 -29.22
CA ALA A 112 2.92 -8.62 -28.92
C ALA A 112 1.65 -9.41 -29.31
N ASP A 113 1.75 -10.29 -30.31
CA ASP A 113 0.66 -11.12 -30.82
C ASP A 113 0.51 -12.46 -30.09
N VAL A 114 1.40 -12.77 -29.13
CA VAL A 114 1.30 -13.99 -28.32
C VAL A 114 0.12 -13.87 -27.35
N VAL A 115 -0.77 -14.86 -27.37
CA VAL A 115 -1.91 -14.99 -26.46
C VAL A 115 -1.75 -16.26 -25.64
N LYS A 116 -1.97 -16.15 -24.33
CA LYS A 116 -1.83 -17.23 -23.35
C LYS A 116 -3.11 -17.39 -22.53
N ASP A 117 -3.50 -18.63 -22.29
CA ASP A 117 -4.60 -19.01 -21.39
C ASP A 117 -4.09 -19.06 -19.94
N THR A 118 -4.14 -17.90 -19.27
CA THR A 118 -3.66 -17.72 -17.90
C THR A 118 -4.81 -17.46 -16.91
N ALA A 119 -4.56 -17.72 -15.63
CA ALA A 119 -5.59 -17.65 -14.59
C ALA A 119 -6.13 -16.23 -14.36
N LEU A 120 -5.27 -15.21 -14.51
CA LEU A 120 -5.59 -13.80 -14.27
C LEU A 120 -5.56 -12.95 -15.54
N GLY A 121 -5.30 -13.55 -16.71
CA GLY A 121 -5.31 -12.85 -18.00
C GLY A 121 -4.22 -11.79 -18.14
N SER A 122 -3.05 -12.00 -17.53
CA SER A 122 -1.94 -11.05 -17.61
C SER A 122 -1.49 -10.83 -19.05
N ALA A 123 -1.37 -9.56 -19.45
CA ALA A 123 -1.00 -9.18 -20.80
C ALA A 123 -0.18 -7.89 -20.84
N PHE A 124 0.94 -7.92 -21.57
CA PHE A 124 1.67 -6.71 -21.98
C PHE A 124 0.94 -5.96 -23.11
N TYR A 125 1.45 -4.78 -23.47
CA TYR A 125 0.92 -3.93 -24.55
C TYR A 125 -0.50 -3.43 -24.31
N CYS A 126 -0.95 -3.38 -23.05
CA CYS A 126 -2.17 -2.68 -22.71
C CYS A 126 -2.15 -1.25 -23.22
N GLU A 127 -3.27 -0.80 -23.80
CA GLU A 127 -3.40 0.55 -24.37
C GLU A 127 -2.32 0.89 -25.41
N GLY A 128 -1.65 -0.12 -25.98
CA GLY A 128 -0.53 0.04 -26.91
C GLY A 128 0.83 0.36 -26.24
N LEU A 129 0.90 0.35 -24.91
CA LEU A 129 2.12 0.61 -24.15
C LEU A 129 2.83 -0.70 -23.81
N GLU A 130 3.99 -0.95 -24.42
CA GLU A 130 4.70 -2.24 -24.35
C GLU A 130 4.90 -2.79 -22.94
N ARG A 131 5.23 -1.93 -21.98
CA ARG A 131 5.58 -2.33 -20.62
C ARG A 131 4.39 -2.26 -19.64
N LEU A 132 3.22 -1.85 -20.11
CA LEU A 132 2.00 -1.85 -19.31
C LEU A 132 1.46 -3.27 -19.25
N LEU A 133 1.54 -3.88 -18.06
CA LEU A 133 1.18 -5.27 -17.79
C LEU A 133 -0.14 -5.32 -17.02
N CYS A 134 -1.25 -5.51 -17.73
CA CYS A 134 -2.57 -5.57 -17.10
C CYS A 134 -3.00 -6.96 -16.72
N VAL A 135 -4.08 -7.02 -15.94
CA VAL A 135 -4.77 -8.24 -15.51
C VAL A 135 -6.29 -8.11 -15.67
N ASP A 136 -7.01 -9.23 -15.72
CA ASP A 136 -8.46 -9.28 -15.53
C ASP A 136 -8.77 -9.04 -14.04
N THR A 137 -9.20 -7.82 -13.73
CA THR A 137 -9.53 -7.43 -12.34
C THR A 137 -10.67 -8.24 -11.74
N GLY A 138 -11.59 -8.76 -12.54
CA GLY A 138 -12.63 -9.67 -12.07
C GLY A 138 -12.09 -11.04 -11.68
N ALA A 139 -11.09 -11.56 -12.41
CA ALA A 139 -10.38 -12.77 -12.03
C ALA A 139 -9.56 -12.57 -10.75
N VAL A 140 -8.84 -11.45 -10.66
CA VAL A 140 -8.11 -11.05 -9.46
C VAL A 140 -9.03 -11.02 -8.24
N THR A 141 -10.21 -10.40 -8.34
CA THR A 141 -11.18 -10.37 -7.23
C THR A 141 -11.61 -11.77 -6.78
N ARG A 142 -11.85 -12.70 -7.72
CA ARG A 142 -12.25 -14.08 -7.39
C ARG A 142 -11.15 -14.83 -6.63
N TYR A 143 -9.89 -14.68 -7.04
CA TYR A 143 -8.77 -15.34 -6.36
C TYR A 143 -8.43 -14.68 -5.02
N ALA A 144 -8.49 -13.35 -4.93
CA ALA A 144 -8.27 -12.63 -3.68
C ALA A 144 -9.23 -13.08 -2.56
N ALA A 145 -10.46 -13.43 -2.91
CA ALA A 145 -11.47 -13.93 -1.97
C ALA A 145 -11.11 -15.27 -1.31
N LEU A 146 -10.07 -15.98 -1.78
CA LEU A 146 -9.56 -17.18 -1.13
C LEU A 146 -8.74 -16.86 0.13
N ALA A 147 -8.14 -15.67 0.19
CA ALA A 147 -7.32 -15.24 1.33
C ALA A 147 -8.20 -14.88 2.54
N PRO A 148 -7.65 -14.95 3.77
CA PRO A 148 -8.39 -14.55 4.97
C PRO A 148 -8.90 -13.09 4.96
N ALA A 149 -8.16 -12.22 4.28
CA ALA A 149 -8.48 -10.81 4.03
C ALA A 149 -7.60 -10.30 2.87
N ALA A 150 -8.01 -9.18 2.28
CA ALA A 150 -7.28 -8.50 1.22
C ALA A 150 -7.58 -6.99 1.30
N ASP A 151 -6.56 -6.18 1.54
CA ASP A 151 -6.64 -4.72 1.41
C ASP A 151 -6.01 -4.25 0.08
N ILE A 152 -4.94 -4.92 -0.35
CA ILE A 152 -4.22 -4.72 -1.61
C ILE A 152 -3.92 -6.08 -2.24
N VAL A 153 -3.95 -6.17 -3.56
CA VAL A 153 -3.53 -7.35 -4.31
C VAL A 153 -2.27 -7.06 -5.13
N PHE A 154 -1.34 -8.02 -5.19
CA PHE A 154 -0.12 -7.93 -5.97
C PHE A 154 0.03 -9.15 -6.87
N VAL A 155 0.05 -8.92 -8.17
CA VAL A 155 0.16 -9.97 -9.18
C VAL A 155 1.60 -10.09 -9.67
N VAL A 156 2.15 -11.29 -9.57
CA VAL A 156 3.47 -11.65 -10.08
C VAL A 156 3.27 -12.41 -11.39
N ALA A 157 3.59 -11.80 -12.53
CA ALA A 157 3.48 -12.43 -13.85
C ALA A 157 4.74 -13.23 -14.19
N HIS A 158 4.56 -14.49 -14.60
CA HIS A 158 5.65 -15.37 -15.00
C HIS A 158 6.26 -14.91 -16.34
N SER A 159 7.23 -14.01 -16.28
CA SER A 159 7.84 -13.37 -17.45
C SER A 159 9.15 -12.70 -17.07
N ALA A 160 10.15 -12.79 -17.96
CA ALA A 160 11.40 -12.03 -17.85
C ALA A 160 11.31 -10.65 -18.52
N LYS A 161 10.30 -10.41 -19.38
CA LYS A 161 10.03 -9.10 -19.96
C LYS A 161 9.66 -8.12 -18.86
N TYR A 162 10.19 -6.92 -18.94
CA TYR A 162 10.07 -5.93 -17.87
C TYR A 162 8.80 -5.10 -17.99
N GLY A 163 7.90 -5.18 -17.01
CA GLY A 163 6.71 -4.32 -16.95
C GLY A 163 5.83 -4.57 -15.73
N GLY A 164 4.84 -3.71 -15.57
CA GLY A 164 3.93 -3.62 -14.43
C GLY A 164 2.78 -2.65 -14.72
N ALA A 165 1.84 -2.58 -13.77
CA ALA A 165 0.75 -1.64 -13.74
C ALA A 165 0.23 -1.49 -12.30
N GLY A 166 -0.18 -0.27 -11.95
CA GLY A 166 -0.82 0.06 -10.70
C GLY A 166 -2.28 0.45 -10.94
N TYR A 167 -3.17 -0.10 -10.13
CA TYR A 167 -4.61 0.15 -10.16
C TYR A 167 -5.03 0.74 -8.82
N SER A 168 -5.86 1.77 -8.87
CA SER A 168 -6.50 2.36 -7.71
C SER A 168 -7.98 2.02 -7.68
N THR A 169 -8.67 2.40 -6.60
CA THR A 169 -10.11 2.14 -6.41
C THR A 169 -11.01 2.42 -7.62
N PRO A 170 -10.82 3.51 -8.41
CA PRO A 170 -11.64 3.78 -9.59
C PRO A 170 -11.51 2.75 -10.71
N ASP A 171 -10.39 2.03 -10.75
CA ASP A 171 -10.08 1.04 -11.80
C ASP A 171 -10.62 -0.35 -11.46
N LEU A 172 -11.11 -0.55 -10.23
CA LEU A 172 -11.54 -1.84 -9.71
C LEU A 172 -13.06 -2.05 -9.86
N PRO A 173 -13.51 -3.31 -9.95
CA PRO A 173 -14.94 -3.64 -9.94
C PRO A 173 -15.64 -3.02 -8.71
N PRO A 174 -16.84 -2.44 -8.86
CA PRO A 174 -17.60 -1.90 -7.74
C PRO A 174 -17.82 -2.94 -6.63
N GLY A 175 -17.58 -2.56 -5.39
CA GLY A 175 -17.69 -3.45 -4.23
C GLY A 175 -16.49 -4.39 -4.03
N SER A 176 -15.37 -4.15 -4.72
CA SER A 176 -14.12 -4.87 -4.46
C SER A 176 -13.73 -4.76 -2.98
N PRO A 177 -13.33 -5.86 -2.32
CA PRO A 177 -12.98 -5.85 -0.89
C PRO A 177 -11.60 -5.24 -0.61
N PHE A 178 -10.79 -5.03 -1.65
CA PHE A 178 -9.50 -4.35 -1.66
C PHE A 178 -9.60 -3.08 -2.50
N HIS A 179 -8.64 -2.17 -2.34
CA HIS A 179 -8.71 -0.83 -2.95
C HIS A 179 -7.53 -0.50 -3.88
N GLY A 180 -6.62 -1.46 -4.12
CA GLY A 180 -5.56 -1.35 -5.12
C GLY A 180 -5.09 -2.71 -5.61
N VAL A 181 -4.58 -2.73 -6.85
CA VAL A 181 -3.90 -3.88 -7.45
C VAL A 181 -2.58 -3.39 -8.04
N ALA A 182 -1.50 -4.12 -7.81
CA ALA A 182 -0.21 -3.86 -8.47
C ALA A 182 0.21 -5.10 -9.25
N THR A 183 0.95 -4.92 -10.34
CA THR A 183 1.51 -6.03 -11.12
C THR A 183 3.01 -5.83 -11.33
N MET A 184 3.74 -6.93 -11.42
CA MET A 184 5.11 -6.93 -11.94
C MET A 184 5.42 -8.26 -12.62
N SER A 185 6.43 -8.25 -13.47
CA SER A 185 6.99 -9.48 -14.05
C SER A 185 7.97 -10.14 -13.06
N SER A 186 8.10 -11.46 -13.03
CA SER A 186 8.92 -12.16 -12.04
C SER A 186 10.39 -12.27 -12.41
N GLY A 187 10.69 -12.61 -13.67
CA GLY A 187 12.02 -13.05 -14.13
C GLY A 187 12.98 -11.91 -14.46
N ASN A 188 12.63 -10.65 -14.23
CA ASN A 188 13.53 -9.52 -14.44
C ASN A 188 14.18 -9.07 -13.13
N GLU A 189 15.50 -8.91 -13.10
CA GLU A 189 16.25 -8.50 -11.91
C GLU A 189 15.79 -7.16 -11.34
N ARG A 190 15.30 -6.25 -12.19
CA ARG A 190 14.83 -4.91 -11.78
C ARG A 190 13.32 -4.84 -11.55
N SER A 191 12.58 -5.94 -11.70
CA SER A 191 11.12 -5.96 -11.50
C SER A 191 10.68 -5.51 -10.12
N TYR A 192 11.51 -5.71 -9.08
CA TYR A 192 11.17 -5.24 -7.74
C TYR A 192 11.02 -3.71 -7.68
N LEU A 193 11.72 -2.94 -8.52
CA LEU A 193 11.57 -1.47 -8.58
C LEU A 193 10.22 -1.07 -9.18
N ILE A 194 9.77 -1.80 -10.21
CA ILE A 194 8.40 -1.65 -10.73
C ILE A 194 7.39 -2.08 -9.69
N GLY A 195 7.55 -3.25 -9.07
CA GLY A 195 6.63 -3.72 -8.04
C GLY A 195 6.48 -2.71 -6.89
N ALA A 196 7.58 -2.12 -6.44
CA ALA A 196 7.56 -1.05 -5.46
C ALA A 196 6.83 0.21 -5.98
N HIS A 197 7.11 0.64 -7.20
CA HIS A 197 6.44 1.76 -7.89
C HIS A 197 4.93 1.54 -7.99
N GLU A 198 4.48 0.40 -8.50
CA GLU A 198 3.05 0.08 -8.69
C GLU A 198 2.30 -0.05 -7.35
N LEU A 199 2.97 -0.59 -6.32
CA LEU A 199 2.44 -0.58 -4.96
C LEU A 199 2.36 0.84 -4.39
N GLY A 200 3.22 1.76 -4.85
CA GLY A 200 3.16 3.19 -4.51
C GLY A 200 1.86 3.85 -4.99
N HIS A 201 1.38 3.49 -6.18
CA HIS A 201 0.03 3.87 -6.64
C HIS A 201 -1.05 3.24 -5.77
N SER A 202 -0.97 1.91 -5.57
CA SER A 202 -2.02 1.13 -4.91
C SER A 202 -2.23 1.49 -3.44
N ILE A 203 -1.14 1.77 -2.72
CA ILE A 203 -1.14 2.04 -1.27
C ILE A 203 -1.09 3.55 -0.99
N GLY A 204 -0.12 4.24 -1.58
CA GLY A 204 0.15 5.66 -1.32
C GLY A 204 -0.73 6.61 -2.13
N ARG A 205 -1.47 6.11 -3.13
CA ARG A 205 -2.21 6.91 -4.11
C ARG A 205 -1.33 7.96 -4.77
N LEU A 206 -0.07 7.59 -5.00
CA LEU A 206 0.89 8.42 -5.70
C LEU A 206 0.52 8.49 -7.16
N ALA A 207 0.83 9.60 -7.81
CA ALA A 207 0.79 9.71 -9.25
C ALA A 207 2.19 9.49 -9.84
N ASP A 208 2.23 9.20 -11.13
CA ASP A 208 3.48 9.19 -11.86
C ASP A 208 4.13 10.58 -11.91
N GLU A 209 5.44 10.61 -11.73
CA GLU A 209 6.23 11.84 -11.75
C GLU A 209 7.02 12.01 -13.06
N TYR A 210 6.96 11.04 -13.98
CA TYR A 210 7.53 11.18 -15.31
C TYR A 210 6.62 11.94 -16.26
N GLN A 211 7.21 12.37 -17.37
CA GLN A 211 6.53 13.05 -18.47
C GLN A 211 6.93 12.44 -19.80
N TYR A 212 6.07 12.57 -20.81
CA TYR A 212 6.35 12.12 -22.16
C TYR A 212 6.48 13.29 -23.14
N PRO A 213 7.49 13.27 -24.03
CA PRO A 213 7.57 14.25 -25.09
C PRO A 213 6.29 14.30 -25.93
N GLY A 214 5.73 15.49 -26.12
CA GLY A 214 4.55 15.71 -26.97
C GLY A 214 3.21 15.66 -26.22
N TYR A 215 3.21 15.39 -24.91
CA TYR A 215 2.01 15.57 -24.08
C TYR A 215 1.71 17.06 -23.84
N GLY A 216 2.72 17.93 -23.89
CA GLY A 216 2.54 19.37 -23.73
C GLY A 216 2.15 19.78 -22.31
N PRO A 217 1.44 20.92 -22.14
CA PRO A 217 1.05 21.43 -20.84
C PRO A 217 -0.07 20.61 -20.19
N TYR A 218 -0.09 20.58 -18.86
CA TYR A 218 -1.19 20.01 -18.09
C TYR A 218 -2.54 20.64 -18.52
N PRO A 219 -3.56 19.82 -18.83
CA PRO A 219 -4.71 20.28 -19.62
C PRO A 219 -5.84 20.89 -18.78
N GLY A 220 -5.78 20.78 -17.45
CA GLY A 220 -6.87 21.17 -16.54
C GLY A 220 -6.46 22.23 -15.51
N PRO A 221 -7.40 23.03 -15.00
CA PRO A 221 -7.15 23.92 -13.86
C PRO A 221 -7.23 23.21 -12.50
N GLU A 222 -7.68 21.95 -12.45
CA GLU A 222 -7.91 21.24 -11.20
C GLU A 222 -6.61 20.69 -10.61
N GLU A 223 -6.34 21.05 -9.35
CA GLU A 223 -5.23 20.53 -8.57
C GLU A 223 -5.31 18.99 -8.45
N PRO A 224 -4.26 18.24 -8.84
CA PRO A 224 -4.26 16.79 -8.72
C PRO A 224 -4.48 16.32 -7.29
N ALA A 225 -5.19 15.21 -7.10
CA ALA A 225 -5.43 14.64 -5.78
C ALA A 225 -4.16 14.02 -5.15
N ALA A 226 -3.31 13.39 -5.96
CA ALA A 226 -2.11 12.69 -5.51
C ALA A 226 -1.12 13.64 -4.81
N ALA A 227 -0.56 13.24 -3.67
CA ALA A 227 0.26 14.13 -2.84
C ALA A 227 1.53 14.66 -3.53
N ASN A 228 2.04 13.94 -4.52
CA ASN A 228 3.34 14.16 -5.15
C ASN A 228 3.30 14.93 -6.50
N LEU A 229 2.16 15.53 -6.87
CA LEU A 229 2.06 16.43 -8.02
C LEU A 229 1.33 17.72 -7.64
N THR A 230 1.68 18.88 -8.17
CA THR A 230 0.93 20.13 -7.90
C THR A 230 0.95 21.08 -9.09
N LEU A 231 -0.08 21.92 -9.24
CA LEU A 231 -0.09 23.01 -10.20
C LEU A 231 0.64 24.26 -9.66
N HIS A 232 0.91 24.32 -8.35
CA HIS A 232 1.58 25.44 -7.71
C HIS A 232 3.10 25.43 -7.94
N ARG A 233 3.63 26.50 -8.52
CA ARG A 233 5.07 26.67 -8.73
C ARG A 233 5.80 27.11 -7.47
N ASP A 234 5.15 27.86 -6.57
CA ASP A 234 5.79 28.30 -5.32
C ASP A 234 5.86 27.12 -4.33
N PRO A 235 7.07 26.71 -3.87
CA PRO A 235 7.20 25.68 -2.84
C PRO A 235 6.42 25.97 -1.54
N ALA A 236 6.14 27.24 -1.23
CA ALA A 236 5.34 27.63 -0.07
C ALA A 236 3.84 27.33 -0.24
N GLU A 237 3.35 27.25 -1.48
CA GLU A 237 1.96 26.92 -1.81
C GLU A 237 1.77 25.44 -2.16
N ALA A 238 2.85 24.71 -2.44
CA ALA A 238 2.81 23.30 -2.74
C ALA A 238 2.22 22.47 -1.58
N LYS A 239 1.58 21.35 -1.93
CA LYS A 239 1.04 20.38 -0.94
C LYS A 239 2.10 19.91 0.06
N TRP A 240 3.35 19.83 -0.38
CA TRP A 240 4.51 19.44 0.43
C TRP A 240 5.33 20.62 0.98
N HIS A 241 4.76 21.83 1.15
CA HIS A 241 5.48 23.00 1.67
C HIS A 241 6.27 22.73 2.97
N ARG A 242 5.80 21.81 3.83
CA ARG A 242 6.52 21.40 5.06
C ARG A 242 7.84 20.67 4.81
N TRP A 243 8.03 20.17 3.59
CA TRP A 243 9.26 19.53 3.11
C TRP A 243 10.11 20.46 2.25
N ALA A 244 9.62 21.63 1.82
CA ALA A 244 10.38 22.54 0.98
C ALA A 244 11.76 22.87 1.60
N GLY A 245 12.82 22.76 0.79
CA GLY A 245 14.20 23.00 1.21
C GLY A 245 14.88 21.83 1.95
N VAL A 246 14.18 20.70 2.16
CA VAL A 246 14.79 19.50 2.77
C VAL A 246 15.66 18.78 1.75
N GLN A 247 16.85 18.33 2.16
CA GLN A 247 17.65 17.41 1.37
C GLN A 247 16.95 16.05 1.30
N ASP A 248 16.58 15.63 0.09
CA ASP A 248 15.88 14.38 -0.17
C ASP A 248 16.87 13.20 -0.34
N PRO A 249 16.52 11.97 0.08
CA PRO A 249 17.31 10.77 -0.16
C PRO A 249 17.53 10.45 -1.65
N THR A 250 16.68 10.97 -2.55
CA THR A 250 16.87 10.86 -4.01
C THR A 250 18.02 11.73 -4.53
N GLY A 251 18.59 12.61 -3.70
CA GLY A 251 19.76 13.43 -4.00
C GLY A 251 19.46 14.91 -4.29
N SER A 252 18.21 15.25 -4.64
CA SER A 252 17.80 16.65 -4.84
C SER A 252 17.29 17.31 -3.56
N VAL A 253 17.23 18.63 -3.52
CA VAL A 253 16.51 19.37 -2.48
C VAL A 253 15.03 19.41 -2.83
N VAL A 254 14.14 19.18 -1.88
CA VAL A 254 12.69 19.24 -2.13
C VAL A 254 12.29 20.65 -2.56
N GLY A 255 11.63 20.74 -3.70
CA GLY A 255 11.18 21.98 -4.33
C GLY A 255 9.96 21.72 -5.21
N THR A 256 9.81 22.49 -6.28
CA THR A 256 8.74 22.37 -7.27
C THR A 256 9.37 22.25 -8.66
N TYR A 257 9.59 21.02 -9.09
CA TYR A 257 10.25 20.72 -10.36
C TYR A 257 9.21 20.54 -11.45
N GLU A 258 9.28 21.35 -12.51
CA GLU A 258 8.32 21.31 -13.60
C GLU A 258 8.36 19.95 -14.34
N GLY A 259 7.17 19.47 -14.69
CA GLY A 259 6.91 18.19 -15.33
C GLY A 259 6.55 17.07 -14.35
N GLY A 260 5.57 16.26 -14.74
CA GLY A 260 5.04 15.14 -13.96
C GLY A 260 3.62 14.78 -14.43
N GLY A 261 3.08 13.66 -13.97
CA GLY A 261 1.76 13.19 -14.38
C GLY A 261 1.61 13.10 -15.90
N TYR A 262 2.68 12.69 -16.59
CA TYR A 262 2.80 12.59 -18.05
C TYR A 262 3.03 13.92 -18.81
N TYR A 263 2.77 15.07 -18.20
CA TYR A 263 2.84 16.39 -18.87
C TYR A 263 4.17 17.10 -18.67
N GLU A 264 4.59 17.85 -19.68
CA GLU A 264 5.89 18.51 -19.73
C GLU A 264 5.92 19.81 -18.92
N THR A 265 4.81 20.55 -18.88
CA THR A 265 4.72 21.88 -18.25
C THR A 265 3.39 22.08 -17.51
N GLY A 266 3.35 23.08 -16.62
CA GLY A 266 2.12 23.45 -15.89
C GLY A 266 1.75 22.54 -14.71
N ILE A 267 2.56 21.53 -14.43
CA ILE A 267 2.45 20.63 -13.27
C ILE A 267 3.86 20.37 -12.73
N HIS A 268 3.97 20.16 -11.43
CA HIS A 268 5.25 20.06 -10.74
C HIS A 268 5.30 18.84 -9.83
N ARG A 269 6.48 18.27 -9.67
CA ARG A 269 6.81 17.18 -8.74
C ARG A 269 7.79 17.68 -7.65
N PRO A 270 7.92 16.97 -6.52
CA PRO A 270 8.67 17.48 -5.36
C PRO A 270 10.19 17.42 -5.50
N THR A 271 10.72 16.53 -6.35
CA THR A 271 12.16 16.26 -6.47
C THR A 271 12.59 16.13 -7.93
N GLU A 272 13.89 16.23 -8.19
CA GLU A 272 14.39 16.01 -9.56
C GLU A 272 14.08 14.60 -10.01
N THR A 273 14.32 13.59 -9.16
CA THR A 273 14.06 12.18 -9.43
C THR A 273 13.41 11.51 -8.23
N SER A 274 12.77 10.37 -8.47
CA SER A 274 12.20 9.48 -7.47
C SER A 274 11.85 8.16 -8.15
N LEU A 275 11.52 7.13 -7.36
CA LEU A 275 11.01 5.88 -7.88
C LEU A 275 9.68 6.06 -8.65
N MET A 276 8.89 7.10 -8.34
CA MET A 276 7.68 7.45 -9.12
C MET A 276 7.98 8.15 -10.45
N ARG A 277 9.24 8.55 -10.69
CA ARG A 277 9.67 9.22 -11.92
C ARG A 277 10.52 8.30 -12.79
N SER A 278 11.56 7.72 -12.20
CA SER A 278 12.59 7.00 -12.94
C SER A 278 13.08 5.83 -12.12
N LEU A 279 13.19 4.69 -12.78
CA LEU A 279 13.70 3.44 -12.22
C LEU A 279 15.24 3.46 -12.10
N GLU A 280 15.90 4.56 -12.51
CA GLU A 280 17.29 4.85 -12.15
C GLU A 280 17.40 5.28 -10.68
N SER A 281 16.32 5.81 -10.09
CA SER A 281 16.21 6.01 -8.66
C SER A 281 15.66 4.75 -8.00
N THR A 282 16.31 4.28 -6.94
CA THR A 282 15.80 3.17 -6.12
C THR A 282 15.04 3.65 -4.88
N GLU A 283 14.71 4.93 -4.82
CA GLU A 283 14.16 5.57 -3.63
C GLU A 283 12.92 6.40 -3.95
N PHE A 284 11.90 6.30 -3.12
CA PHE A 284 10.84 7.30 -3.10
C PHE A 284 11.35 8.61 -2.49
N ASN A 285 10.92 9.74 -3.04
CA ASN A 285 11.11 11.04 -2.39
C ASN A 285 10.34 11.11 -1.06
N VAL A 286 10.69 12.03 -0.18
CA VAL A 286 10.09 12.14 1.16
C VAL A 286 8.58 12.41 1.14
N VAL A 287 8.07 13.07 0.10
CA VAL A 287 6.63 13.31 -0.07
C VAL A 287 5.89 12.01 -0.37
N GLY A 288 6.46 11.19 -1.26
CA GLY A 288 5.98 9.85 -1.56
C GLY A 288 6.07 8.93 -0.34
N ARG A 289 7.18 8.99 0.42
CA ARG A 289 7.34 8.23 1.67
C ARG A 289 6.28 8.60 2.70
N GLU A 290 6.04 9.89 2.92
CA GLU A 290 5.00 10.35 3.86
C GLU A 290 3.62 9.82 3.47
N ALA A 291 3.24 9.94 2.19
CA ALA A 291 1.96 9.45 1.68
C ALA A 291 1.81 7.93 1.83
N MET A 292 2.86 7.16 1.53
CA MET A 292 2.83 5.70 1.71
C MET A 292 2.76 5.28 3.18
N ILE A 293 3.49 5.94 4.09
CA ILE A 293 3.36 5.66 5.53
C ILE A 293 1.92 5.89 5.98
N ALA A 294 1.31 6.99 5.51
CA ALA A 294 -0.09 7.27 5.77
C ALA A 294 -1.04 6.22 5.17
N GLY A 295 -0.69 5.65 4.01
CA GLY A 295 -1.38 4.52 3.39
C GLY A 295 -1.28 3.24 4.20
N PHE A 296 -0.10 2.90 4.74
CA PHE A 296 0.06 1.71 5.59
C PHE A 296 -0.83 1.76 6.83
N TYR A 297 -0.91 2.92 7.49
CA TYR A 297 -1.77 3.14 8.65
C TYR A 297 -3.27 3.27 8.31
N ALA A 298 -3.63 3.37 7.03
CA ALA A 298 -5.04 3.37 6.65
C ALA A 298 -5.69 1.99 6.86
N ASP A 299 -4.90 0.91 6.77
CA ASP A 299 -5.38 -0.48 6.89
C ASP A 299 -4.74 -1.26 8.05
N ALA A 300 -3.76 -0.68 8.75
CA ALA A 300 -3.01 -1.35 9.80
C ALA A 300 -2.95 -0.58 11.11
N ASP A 301 -3.09 -1.32 12.22
CA ASP A 301 -2.85 -0.82 13.57
C ASP A 301 -1.43 -1.21 14.03
N ALA A 302 -0.66 -0.24 14.52
CA ALA A 302 0.56 -0.50 15.27
C ALA A 302 0.28 -1.09 16.67
N LEU A 303 -0.95 -1.03 17.20
CA LEU A 303 -1.32 -1.53 18.53
C LEU A 303 -2.41 -2.61 18.49
N THR A 304 -2.12 -3.80 19.02
CA THR A 304 -3.11 -4.89 19.13
C THR A 304 -3.17 -5.50 20.53
N SER A 305 -4.26 -6.19 20.86
CA SER A 305 -4.39 -6.94 22.11
C SER A 305 -5.26 -8.18 21.93
N ALA A 306 -4.90 -9.26 22.62
CA ALA A 306 -5.75 -10.44 22.73
C ALA A 306 -6.86 -10.28 23.79
N VAL A 307 -6.84 -9.20 24.57
CA VAL A 307 -7.91 -8.89 25.53
C VAL A 307 -8.98 -8.07 24.81
N PRO A 308 -10.20 -8.60 24.63
CA PRO A 308 -11.24 -7.87 23.89
C PRO A 308 -11.61 -6.56 24.59
N THR A 309 -11.72 -5.49 23.82
CA THR A 309 -12.15 -4.16 24.30
C THR A 309 -13.65 -4.08 24.54
N GLY A 310 -14.45 -4.91 23.85
CA GLY A 310 -15.92 -4.92 23.95
C GLY A 310 -16.49 -5.60 25.21
N ARG A 311 -15.67 -6.03 26.17
CA ARG A 311 -16.15 -6.64 27.44
C ARG A 311 -15.41 -6.06 28.64
N PRO A 312 -16.10 -5.80 29.77
CA PRO A 312 -15.43 -5.27 30.94
C PRO A 312 -14.38 -6.22 31.53
N VAL A 313 -13.21 -5.66 31.85
CA VAL A 313 -12.07 -6.39 32.42
C VAL A 313 -12.07 -6.28 33.95
N ARG A 314 -11.69 -7.36 34.64
CA ARG A 314 -11.56 -7.34 36.11
C ARG A 314 -10.32 -6.54 36.52
N ALA A 315 -10.35 -5.93 37.69
CA ALA A 315 -9.27 -5.09 38.22
C ALA A 315 -7.87 -5.75 38.19
N ASP A 316 -7.81 -7.06 38.41
CA ASP A 316 -6.57 -7.84 38.49
C ASP A 316 -6.26 -8.66 37.22
N ARG A 317 -7.09 -8.54 36.17
CA ARG A 317 -6.82 -9.22 34.89
C ARG A 317 -5.65 -8.54 34.18
N PRO A 318 -4.57 -9.26 33.82
CA PRO A 318 -3.52 -8.69 32.98
C PRO A 318 -4.05 -8.33 31.60
N ILE A 319 -3.77 -7.10 31.20
CA ILE A 319 -3.97 -6.58 29.84
C ILE A 319 -2.61 -6.56 29.18
N ARG A 320 -2.44 -7.42 28.16
CA ARG A 320 -1.24 -7.45 27.33
C ARG A 320 -1.54 -6.79 25.99
N VAL A 321 -0.74 -5.81 25.63
CA VAL A 321 -0.74 -5.19 24.31
C VAL A 321 0.50 -5.62 23.52
N ARG A 322 0.39 -5.60 22.19
CA ARG A 322 1.48 -5.91 21.27
C ARG A 322 1.64 -4.74 20.30
N LEU A 323 2.89 -4.34 20.10
CA LEU A 323 3.26 -3.38 19.08
C LEU A 323 3.60 -4.11 17.79
N ALA A 324 3.26 -3.53 16.64
CA ALA A 324 3.78 -4.01 15.37
C ALA A 324 5.32 -3.94 15.38
N PRO A 325 6.03 -4.93 14.79
CA PRO A 325 7.49 -4.96 14.76
C PRO A 325 8.03 -4.01 13.69
N LEU A 326 7.97 -2.70 13.96
CA LEU A 326 8.48 -1.65 13.06
C LEU A 326 9.92 -1.29 13.39
N GLY A 327 10.63 -0.69 12.44
CA GLY A 327 12.01 -0.24 12.60
C GLY A 327 12.34 0.95 11.70
N GLY A 328 13.64 1.27 11.58
CA GLY A 328 14.12 2.30 10.66
C GLY A 328 13.52 3.68 10.94
N LEU A 329 12.66 4.14 10.02
CA LEU A 329 11.97 5.42 10.08
C LEU A 329 10.92 5.51 11.20
N ALA A 330 10.34 4.39 11.63
CA ALA A 330 9.24 4.38 12.61
C ALA A 330 9.71 4.66 14.04
N ASP A 331 8.92 5.40 14.83
CA ASP A 331 9.19 5.69 16.27
C ASP A 331 7.93 5.47 17.12
N LEU A 332 7.60 4.20 17.41
CA LEU A 332 6.39 3.87 18.17
C LEU A 332 6.51 4.19 19.66
N ARG A 333 5.59 5.02 20.16
CA ARG A 333 5.51 5.41 21.57
C ARG A 333 4.21 4.91 22.20
N LEU A 334 4.32 3.96 23.12
CA LEU A 334 3.20 3.42 23.89
C LEU A 334 2.98 4.21 25.19
N THR A 335 1.76 4.67 25.41
CA THR A 335 1.32 5.33 26.65
C THR A 335 0.04 4.68 27.19
N TRP A 336 -0.22 4.89 28.49
CA TRP A 336 -1.45 4.45 29.14
C TRP A 336 -2.16 5.63 29.80
N SER A 337 -3.48 5.59 29.84
CA SER A 337 -4.32 6.53 30.59
C SER A 337 -5.46 5.84 31.32
N VAL A 338 -5.93 6.46 32.39
CA VAL A 338 -7.14 6.10 33.15
C VAL A 338 -8.08 7.30 33.12
N ASP A 339 -9.29 7.11 32.60
CA ASP A 339 -10.30 8.16 32.41
C ASP A 339 -9.74 9.42 31.72
N GLY A 340 -8.89 9.20 30.71
CA GLY A 340 -8.22 10.27 29.94
C GLY A 340 -7.00 10.90 30.63
N ARG A 341 -6.67 10.54 31.87
CA ARG A 341 -5.46 11.02 32.56
C ARG A 341 -4.31 10.04 32.33
N GLN A 342 -3.20 10.53 31.77
CA GLN A 342 -2.03 9.68 31.53
C GLN A 342 -1.46 9.10 32.83
N VAL A 343 -0.88 7.91 32.72
CA VAL A 343 -0.17 7.19 33.76
C VAL A 343 1.31 7.13 33.37
N PRO A 344 2.15 8.12 33.72
CA PRO A 344 3.48 8.29 33.13
C PRO A 344 4.43 7.12 33.37
N TRP A 345 4.38 6.50 34.55
CA TRP A 345 5.23 5.35 34.87
C TRP A 345 4.97 4.15 33.94
N ALA A 346 3.77 4.07 33.36
CA ALA A 346 3.36 2.97 32.49
C ALA A 346 3.75 3.20 31.02
N ALA A 347 4.46 4.30 30.69
CA ALA A 347 4.99 4.52 29.35
C ALA A 347 5.86 3.31 28.92
N GLY A 348 5.62 2.80 27.71
CA GLY A 348 6.31 1.62 27.18
C GLY A 348 5.90 0.27 27.80
N VAL A 349 5.09 0.24 28.86
CA VAL A 349 4.70 -1.00 29.54
C VAL A 349 3.72 -1.80 28.67
N ARG A 350 4.15 -2.97 28.20
CA ARG A 350 3.35 -3.85 27.31
C ARG A 350 2.36 -4.76 28.04
N THR A 351 2.49 -4.91 29.36
CA THR A 351 1.56 -5.70 30.17
C THR A 351 1.36 -5.03 31.51
N THR A 352 0.11 -4.75 31.86
CA THR A 352 -0.28 -4.14 33.14
C THR A 352 -1.64 -4.67 33.58
N THR A 353 -2.11 -4.26 34.76
CA THR A 353 -3.47 -4.53 35.24
C THR A 353 -4.18 -3.21 35.53
N PRO A 354 -5.52 -3.15 35.46
CA PRO A 354 -6.26 -1.99 35.96
C PRO A 354 -5.82 -1.51 37.34
N ARG A 355 -5.64 -2.45 38.29
CA ARG A 355 -5.21 -2.11 39.66
C ARG A 355 -3.82 -1.48 39.68
N ALA A 356 -2.86 -2.01 38.90
CA ALA A 356 -1.52 -1.44 38.82
C ALA A 356 -1.55 0.00 38.26
N LEU A 357 -2.44 0.28 37.31
CA LEU A 357 -2.68 1.62 36.77
C LEU A 357 -3.40 2.57 37.74
N GLY A 358 -3.71 2.12 38.97
CA GLY A 358 -4.34 2.93 40.00
C GLY A 358 -5.87 2.88 40.01
N VAL A 359 -6.50 2.04 39.19
CA VAL A 359 -7.97 1.91 39.17
C VAL A 359 -8.47 1.26 40.44
N ARG A 360 -9.49 1.88 41.07
CA ARG A 360 -10.20 1.37 42.26
C ARG A 360 -11.70 1.44 42.00
N GLY A 361 -12.39 0.30 42.00
CA GLY A 361 -13.82 0.23 41.69
C GLY A 361 -14.09 -0.15 40.23
N HIS A 362 -15.31 0.12 39.77
CA HIS A 362 -15.82 -0.25 38.45
C HIS A 362 -16.16 1.00 37.61
N GLY A 363 -16.37 0.84 36.30
CA GLY A 363 -16.78 1.91 35.39
C GLY A 363 -15.62 2.74 34.80
N HIS A 364 -14.42 2.66 35.38
CA HIS A 364 -13.23 3.33 34.85
C HIS A 364 -12.85 2.84 33.46
N ARG A 365 -12.31 3.74 32.63
CA ARG A 365 -11.79 3.44 31.30
C ARG A 365 -10.27 3.45 31.34
N ILE A 366 -9.66 2.36 30.88
CA ILE A 366 -8.22 2.28 30.67
C ILE A 366 -7.97 2.31 29.19
N THR A 367 -7.07 3.18 28.74
CA THR A 367 -6.70 3.28 27.34
C THR A 367 -5.20 3.11 27.18
N ALA A 368 -4.80 2.17 26.34
CA ALA A 368 -3.45 2.10 25.80
C ALA A 368 -3.44 2.83 24.45
N THR A 369 -2.47 3.71 24.23
CA THR A 369 -2.34 4.50 23.00
C THR A 369 -0.94 4.37 22.45
N VAL A 370 -0.82 4.10 21.15
CA VAL A 370 0.44 4.12 20.41
C VAL A 370 0.39 5.25 19.41
N THR A 371 1.47 6.03 19.34
CA THR A 371 1.67 7.04 18.30
C THR A 371 3.00 6.79 17.62
N ASP A 372 3.03 6.89 16.29
CA ASP A 372 4.28 6.96 15.54
C ASP A 372 4.85 8.38 15.56
N GLY A 373 5.96 8.55 16.27
CA GLY A 373 6.71 9.81 16.40
C GLY A 373 7.66 10.09 15.25
N THR A 374 7.60 9.33 14.15
CA THR A 374 8.51 9.47 13.00
C THR A 374 8.59 10.91 12.48
N THR A 375 9.80 11.32 12.10
CA THR A 375 10.03 12.59 11.40
C THR A 375 9.71 12.51 9.91
N ALA A 376 9.41 11.30 9.39
CA ALA A 376 8.95 11.05 8.03
C ALA A 376 7.47 11.42 7.80
N LEU A 377 6.77 11.87 8.84
CA LEU A 377 5.42 12.44 8.77
C LEU A 377 5.45 13.86 9.35
N ARG A 378 5.36 14.88 8.49
CA ARG A 378 5.33 16.29 8.89
C ARG A 378 3.92 16.85 8.89
N ASP A 379 3.04 16.35 8.04
CA ASP A 379 1.65 16.79 8.02
C ASP A 379 0.93 16.38 9.32
N PRO A 380 0.40 17.34 10.11
CA PRO A 380 -0.29 17.05 11.35
C PRO A 380 -1.56 16.19 11.16
N ALA A 381 -2.27 16.35 10.05
CA ALA A 381 -3.46 15.57 9.74
C ALA A 381 -3.09 14.11 9.43
N LEU A 382 -1.98 13.88 8.71
CA LEU A 382 -1.48 12.52 8.47
C LEU A 382 -0.98 11.87 9.77
N ARG A 383 -0.21 12.60 10.60
CA ARG A 383 0.25 12.12 11.92
C ARG A 383 -0.88 11.75 12.86
N ALA A 384 -2.01 12.45 12.82
CA ALA A 384 -3.16 12.10 13.64
C ALA A 384 -3.73 10.71 13.29
N ARG A 385 -3.54 10.24 12.04
CA ARG A 385 -4.00 8.94 11.56
C ARG A 385 -3.03 7.79 11.88
N THR A 386 -1.84 8.08 12.41
CA THR A 386 -0.84 7.06 12.79
C THR A 386 -0.85 6.82 14.31
N THR A 387 -1.99 7.11 14.95
CA THR A 387 -2.22 6.92 16.37
C THR A 387 -3.36 5.94 16.60
N ASP A 388 -3.06 4.85 17.31
CA ASP A 388 -4.02 3.79 17.61
C ASP A 388 -4.28 3.74 19.11
N ALA A 389 -5.53 3.42 19.48
CA ALA A 389 -5.91 3.30 20.89
C ALA A 389 -6.82 2.10 21.15
N LEU A 390 -6.49 1.34 22.19
CA LEU A 390 -7.33 0.27 22.71
C LEU A 390 -7.85 0.68 24.08
N THR A 391 -9.18 0.64 24.26
CA THR A 391 -9.84 1.04 25.51
C THR A 391 -10.63 -0.11 26.12
N TRP A 392 -10.45 -0.33 27.43
CA TRP A 392 -11.21 -1.31 28.21
C TRP A 392 -11.96 -0.62 29.35
N THR A 393 -13.20 -1.03 29.59
CA THR A 393 -13.96 -0.66 30.80
C THR A 393 -13.65 -1.64 31.93
N VAL A 394 -13.47 -1.16 33.15
CA VAL A 394 -13.20 -1.99 34.33
C VAL A 394 -14.50 -2.37 35.04
N ARG A 395 -14.59 -3.61 35.53
CA ARG A 395 -15.71 -4.10 36.37
C ARG A 395 -15.25 -4.65 37.71
#